data_AF-A0A819L956-F1
#
_entry.id   AF-A0A819L956-F1
#
_cell.length_a   1.000
_cell.length_b   1.000
_cell.length_c   1.000
_cell.angle_alpha   90.00
_cell.angle_beta   90.00
_cell.angle_gamma   90.00
#
_symmetry.space_group_name_H-M   'P 1'
#
loop_
_entity.id
_entity.type
_entity.pdbx_description
1 polymer ?
#
loop_
_entity_poly.entity_id
_entity_poly.type
_entity_poly.pdbx_seq_one_letter_code
_entity_poly.pdbx_strand_id
1 'polypeptide(L)'
;EFELKQYYLRFLVYHHSSNRFKNFILDCDCERKKDRNWYVDTTHDSLTSDITDYITKLNRESAGFYNFLYSSSNDICVLRPLYKKFALDIWDFYLSDCPYNLDIALVKHEEHLNDAELKQRAKCIPAIYDDISISLPDFF
;
A
#
# COMPACT_ATOMS: atom_id res chain seq x y z
N GLU A 1 11.95 14.76 -9.13
CA GLU A 1 12.01 13.34 -8.74
C GLU A 1 11.29 13.19 -7.41
N PHE A 2 11.19 11.99 -6.86
CA PHE A 2 10.53 11.75 -5.57
C PHE A 2 11.49 11.07 -4.60
N GLU A 3 11.37 11.44 -3.32
CA GLU A 3 12.09 10.83 -2.19
C GLU A 3 11.66 9.37 -1.96
N LEU A 4 10.46 9.00 -2.36
CA LEU A 4 9.89 7.67 -2.13
C LEU A 4 10.03 6.79 -3.37
N LYS A 5 10.34 5.50 -3.15
CA LYS A 5 10.43 4.47 -4.19
C LYS A 5 9.06 3.98 -4.63
N GLN A 6 9.00 3.32 -5.79
CA GLN A 6 7.83 2.60 -6.27
C GLN A 6 7.25 1.60 -5.25
N TYR A 7 8.11 1.01 -4.40
CA TYR A 7 7.70 0.12 -3.33
C TYR A 7 6.71 0.78 -2.36
N TYR A 8 6.90 2.05 -2.03
CA TYR A 8 5.98 2.81 -1.17
C TYR A 8 4.57 2.88 -1.76
N LEU A 9 4.46 3.14 -3.06
CA LEU A 9 3.17 3.18 -3.74
C LEU A 9 2.50 1.80 -3.76
N ARG A 10 3.25 0.72 -4.05
CA ARG A 10 2.74 -0.66 -3.99
C ARG A 10 2.24 -1.01 -2.58
N PHE A 11 2.97 -0.57 -1.55
CA PHE A 11 2.61 -0.76 -0.16
C PHE A 11 1.29 -0.08 0.21
N LEU A 12 1.08 1.17 -0.22
CA LEU A 12 -0.19 1.86 0.02
C LEU A 12 -1.37 1.20 -0.68
N VAL A 13 -1.23 0.82 -1.96
CA VAL A 13 -2.32 0.18 -2.71
C VAL A 13 -2.68 -1.17 -2.09
N TYR A 14 -1.68 -1.94 -1.66
CA TYR A 14 -1.89 -3.18 -0.94
C TYR A 14 -2.72 -2.97 0.34
N HIS A 15 -2.35 -1.97 1.13
CA HIS A 15 -2.98 -1.70 2.41
C HIS A 15 -4.34 -1.03 2.32
N HIS A 16 -4.61 -0.32 1.22
CA HIS A 16 -5.95 0.12 0.85
C HIS A 16 -6.89 -1.07 0.66
N SER A 17 -6.50 -2.07 -0.14
CA SER A 17 -7.36 -3.22 -0.45
C SER A 17 -7.47 -4.25 0.68
N SER A 18 -6.48 -4.30 1.59
CA SER A 18 -6.49 -5.25 2.71
C SER A 18 -7.38 -4.84 3.89
N ASN A 19 -7.85 -3.58 3.93
CA ASN A 19 -8.64 -3.03 5.05
C ASN A 19 -8.00 -3.23 6.44
N ARG A 20 -6.68 -3.35 6.51
CA ARG A 20 -5.96 -3.58 7.79
C ARG A 20 -5.73 -2.31 8.59
N PHE A 21 -5.69 -1.17 7.90
CA PHE A 21 -5.52 0.14 8.52
C PHE A 21 -6.81 0.92 8.45
N LYS A 22 -7.18 1.54 9.57
CA LYS A 22 -8.36 2.41 9.66
C LYS A 22 -8.33 3.50 8.59
N ASN A 23 -7.16 4.04 8.24
CA ASN A 23 -6.97 5.13 7.26
C ASN A 23 -7.71 4.99 5.94
N PHE A 24 -8.01 3.77 5.48
CA PHE A 24 -8.71 3.51 4.23
C PHE A 24 -10.16 3.04 4.42
N ILE A 25 -10.61 2.95 5.67
CA ILE A 25 -11.97 2.60 6.05
C ILE A 25 -12.78 3.90 6.08
N LEU A 26 -13.96 3.87 5.43
CA LEU A 26 -14.92 4.97 5.28
C LEU A 26 -14.54 6.03 4.24
N ASP A 27 -15.59 6.64 3.68
CA ASP A 27 -15.50 7.51 2.50
C ASP A 27 -15.17 8.96 2.84
N CYS A 28 -15.47 9.41 4.06
CA CYS A 28 -15.19 10.77 4.52
C CYS A 28 -14.79 10.85 6.00
N ASP A 29 -14.12 11.96 6.36
CA ASP A 29 -13.88 12.35 7.75
C ASP A 29 -15.18 12.53 8.56
N CYS A 30 -16.28 12.83 7.88
CA CYS A 30 -17.58 13.02 8.49
C CYS A 30 -18.17 11.72 9.07
N GLU A 31 -17.91 10.58 8.44
CA GLU A 31 -18.29 9.25 8.91
C GLU A 31 -17.33 8.78 9.99
N ARG A 32 -16.02 8.99 9.78
CA ARG A 32 -14.97 8.69 10.78
C ARG A 32 -15.23 9.36 12.12
N LYS A 33 -15.71 10.61 12.12
CA LYS A 33 -16.07 11.35 13.35
C LYS A 33 -17.32 10.82 14.05
N LYS A 34 -18.25 10.20 13.31
CA LYS A 34 -19.47 9.62 13.88
C LYS A 34 -19.22 8.23 14.45
N ASP A 35 -18.25 7.52 13.89
CA ASP A 35 -17.80 6.24 14.42
C ASP A 35 -17.08 6.46 15.75
N ARG A 36 -17.75 6.07 16.84
CA ARG A 36 -17.18 6.17 18.19
C ARG A 36 -15.92 5.33 18.34
N ASN A 37 -15.74 4.28 17.54
CA ASN A 37 -14.58 3.39 17.60
C ASN A 37 -13.38 3.92 16.79
N TRP A 38 -13.52 5.05 16.09
CA TRP A 38 -12.46 5.63 15.27
C TRP A 38 -11.37 6.29 16.12
N TYR A 39 -11.77 7.09 17.12
CA TYR A 39 -10.86 7.82 18.02
C TYR A 39 -10.59 7.09 19.35
N VAL A 40 -11.19 5.92 19.57
CA VAL A 40 -10.84 5.11 20.74
C VAL A 40 -9.44 4.59 20.50
N ASP A 41 -8.51 5.24 21.21
CA ASP A 41 -7.11 4.89 21.32
C ASP A 41 -7.05 3.41 21.65
N THR A 42 -6.71 2.60 20.65
CA THR A 42 -6.36 1.21 20.85
C THR A 42 -5.06 1.24 21.62
N THR A 43 -5.20 1.24 22.94
CA THR A 43 -4.16 1.14 23.93
C THR A 43 -3.06 0.21 23.44
N HIS A 44 -1.96 0.81 23.01
CA HIS A 44 -0.60 0.28 22.98
C HIS A 44 -0.25 -0.97 22.19
N ASP A 45 -1.17 -1.75 21.59
CA ASP A 45 -0.78 -3.09 21.11
C ASP A 45 -1.52 -3.65 19.88
N SER A 46 -2.18 -2.83 19.07
CA SER A 46 -2.87 -3.32 17.87
C SER A 46 -2.18 -2.84 16.60
N LEU A 47 -1.72 -3.80 15.79
CA LEU A 47 -1.29 -3.69 14.38
C LEU A 47 -2.24 -2.90 13.44
N THR A 48 -3.33 -2.33 13.95
CA THR A 48 -4.35 -1.52 13.29
C THR A 48 -4.20 -0.01 13.54
N SER A 49 -3.12 0.41 14.22
CA SER A 49 -2.71 1.81 14.34
C SER A 49 -2.50 2.46 12.97
N ASP A 50 -2.53 3.79 12.88
CA ASP A 50 -2.37 4.56 11.64
C ASP A 50 -1.28 3.96 10.72
N ILE A 51 -1.59 3.77 9.42
CA ILE A 51 -0.61 3.25 8.45
C ILE A 51 0.69 4.07 8.46
N THR A 52 0.61 5.36 8.75
CA THR A 52 1.76 6.25 8.86
C THR A 52 2.72 5.78 9.95
N ASP A 53 2.22 5.42 11.13
CA ASP A 53 3.03 4.92 12.24
C ASP A 53 3.70 3.59 11.89
N TYR A 54 2.97 2.72 11.19
CA TYR A 54 3.51 1.44 10.73
C TYR A 54 4.64 1.65 9.69
N ILE A 55 4.46 2.56 8.74
CA ILE A 55 5.51 2.94 7.79
C ILE A 55 6.71 3.54 8.52
N THR A 56 6.49 4.41 9.51
CA THR A 56 7.58 4.98 10.33
C THR A 56 8.33 3.90 11.10
N LYS A 57 7.64 2.90 11.66
CA LYS A 57 8.27 1.75 12.31
C LYS A 57 9.13 0.96 11.33
N LEU A 58 8.58 0.56 10.19
CA LEU A 58 9.32 -0.17 9.16
C LEU A 58 10.54 0.62 8.64
N ASN A 59 10.41 1.95 8.53
CA ASN A 59 11.49 2.83 8.13
C ASN A 59 12.65 2.88 9.15
N ARG A 60 12.38 2.65 10.45
CA ARG A 60 13.45 2.56 11.46
C ARG A 60 14.26 1.28 11.32
N GLU A 61 13.62 0.20 10.87
CA GLU A 61 14.25 -1.09 10.67
C GLU A 61 14.96 -1.17 9.31
N SER A 62 14.40 -0.54 8.28
CA SER A 62 15.00 -0.48 6.94
C SER A 62 14.58 0.76 6.16
N ALA A 63 15.51 1.35 5.40
CA ALA A 63 15.20 2.46 4.48
C ALA A 63 14.53 1.98 3.17
N GLY A 64 13.68 0.95 3.23
CA GLY A 64 13.09 0.28 2.07
C GLY A 64 12.20 1.20 1.23
N PHE A 65 11.59 2.21 1.86
CA PHE A 65 10.68 3.14 1.19
C PHE A 65 11.40 4.30 0.47
N TYR A 66 12.66 4.59 0.81
CA TYR A 66 13.37 5.77 0.30
C TYR A 66 14.12 5.50 -1.00
N ASN A 67 14.03 6.43 -1.94
CA ASN A 67 14.76 6.45 -3.19
C ASN A 67 16.17 6.99 -2.97
N PHE A 68 17.17 6.12 -3.01
CA PHE A 68 18.57 6.52 -2.80
C PHE A 68 19.14 7.40 -3.91
N LEU A 69 18.45 7.53 -5.04
CA LEU A 69 18.82 8.45 -6.13
C LEU A 69 18.17 9.82 -5.98
N TYR A 70 17.31 10.01 -4.98
CA TYR A 70 16.72 11.30 -4.71
C TYR A 70 17.78 12.28 -4.19
N SER A 71 17.74 13.50 -4.72
CA SER A 71 18.55 14.61 -4.25
C SER A 71 17.68 15.84 -4.08
N SER A 72 17.69 16.42 -2.87
CA SER A 72 16.95 17.65 -2.53
C SER A 72 17.39 18.87 -3.35
N SER A 73 18.54 18.81 -4.01
CA SER A 73 18.95 19.86 -4.95
C SER A 73 17.95 20.08 -6.10
N ASN A 74 17.19 19.03 -6.43
CA ASN A 74 16.23 19.04 -7.54
C ASN A 74 14.82 19.53 -7.12
N ASP A 75 14.60 19.85 -5.85
CA ASP A 75 13.28 20.28 -5.33
C ASP A 75 12.83 21.65 -5.84
N ILE A 76 13.76 22.43 -6.40
CA ILE A 76 13.50 23.77 -6.94
C ILE A 76 12.93 23.67 -8.37
N CYS A 77 13.07 22.51 -9.04
CA CYS A 77 12.63 22.30 -10.41
C CYS A 77 11.17 21.85 -10.46
N VAL A 78 10.33 22.58 -11.22
CA VAL A 78 8.94 22.17 -11.46
C VAL A 78 8.90 20.96 -12.39
N LEU A 79 8.27 19.87 -11.94
CA LEU A 79 8.07 18.66 -12.76
C LEU A 79 7.15 18.94 -13.95
N ARG A 80 7.51 18.42 -15.11
CA ARG A 80 6.74 18.53 -16.36
C ARG A 80 6.54 17.14 -16.98
N PRO A 81 5.62 16.33 -16.43
CA PRO A 81 5.38 14.99 -16.94
C PRO A 81 4.84 15.03 -18.37
N LEU A 82 5.25 14.06 -19.18
CA LEU A 82 4.66 13.84 -20.51
C LEU A 82 3.41 12.98 -20.36
N TYR A 83 2.32 13.39 -21.00
CA TYR A 83 1.02 12.69 -20.95
C TYR A 83 0.73 11.89 -22.22
N LYS A 84 1.66 11.84 -23.18
CA LYS A 84 1.46 11.16 -24.45
C LYS A 84 1.52 9.65 -24.25
N LYS A 85 0.72 8.89 -25.01
CA LYS A 85 0.61 7.43 -24.89
C LYS A 85 1.96 6.70 -24.91
N PHE A 86 2.92 7.15 -25.73
CA PHE A 86 4.25 6.55 -25.82
C PHE A 86 5.15 6.81 -24.60
N ALA A 87 4.78 7.76 -23.74
CA ALA A 87 5.51 8.14 -22.54
C ALA A 87 4.82 7.62 -21.27
N LEU A 88 3.77 6.81 -21.43
CA LEU A 88 3.02 6.19 -20.35
C LEU A 88 3.21 4.68 -20.43
N ASP A 89 3.62 4.08 -19.32
CA ASP A 89 3.73 2.64 -19.18
C ASP A 89 2.61 2.12 -18.29
N ILE A 90 2.16 0.89 -18.56
CA ILE A 90 1.27 0.17 -17.66
C ILE A 90 2.08 -0.18 -16.43
N TRP A 91 1.62 0.27 -15.26
CA TRP A 91 2.31 -0.04 -14.02
C TRP A 91 2.20 -1.54 -13.72
N ASP A 92 3.35 -2.23 -13.57
CA ASP A 92 3.39 -3.69 -13.31
C ASP A 92 2.63 -4.13 -12.04
N PHE A 93 2.17 -3.20 -11.21
CA PHE A 93 1.22 -3.52 -10.14
C PHE A 93 -0.04 -4.20 -10.69
N TYR A 94 -0.54 -3.74 -11.84
CA TYR A 94 -1.75 -4.29 -12.47
C TYR A 94 -1.50 -5.61 -13.20
N LEU A 95 -0.24 -5.97 -13.46
CA LEU A 95 0.14 -7.18 -14.20
C LEU A 95 0.59 -8.31 -13.26
N SER A 96 0.51 -8.12 -11.94
CA SER A 96 1.00 -9.09 -10.97
C SER A 96 -0.15 -9.96 -10.48
N ASP A 97 -0.01 -11.28 -10.65
CA ASP A 97 -1.00 -12.31 -10.25
C ASP A 97 -1.39 -12.28 -8.76
N CYS A 98 -0.60 -11.62 -7.91
CA CYS A 98 -0.82 -11.56 -6.47
C CYS A 98 -0.39 -10.21 -5.90
N PRO A 99 -1.27 -9.19 -5.89
CA PRO A 99 -1.00 -7.92 -5.21
C PRO A 99 -0.76 -8.09 -3.70
N TYR A 100 -0.99 -9.29 -3.16
CA TYR A 100 -0.88 -9.65 -1.74
C TYR A 100 0.46 -10.28 -1.30
N ASN A 101 1.44 -10.44 -2.21
CA ASN A 101 2.73 -11.06 -1.87
C ASN A 101 3.63 -10.16 -0.98
N LEU A 102 3.24 -8.91 -0.73
CA LEU A 102 3.97 -7.99 0.15
C LEU A 102 4.02 -8.49 1.59
N ASP A 103 2.96 -9.18 2.03
CA ASP A 103 2.91 -9.84 3.33
C ASP A 103 3.95 -10.95 3.45
N ILE A 104 4.25 -11.71 2.39
CA ILE A 104 5.21 -12.83 2.48
C ILE A 104 6.65 -12.31 2.64
N ALA A 105 6.97 -11.17 2.01
CA ALA A 105 8.25 -10.51 2.19
C ALA A 105 8.42 -9.91 3.59
N LEU A 106 7.33 -9.40 4.19
CA LEU A 106 7.32 -8.84 5.54
C LEU A 106 7.22 -9.91 6.65
N VAL A 107 6.46 -11.00 6.41
CA VAL A 107 6.32 -12.15 7.33
C VAL A 107 7.64 -12.91 7.48
N LYS A 108 8.52 -12.92 6.46
CA LYS A 108 9.88 -13.44 6.63
C LYS A 108 10.73 -12.64 7.63
N HIS A 109 10.34 -11.41 7.96
CA HIS A 109 11.05 -10.54 8.89
C HIS A 109 10.46 -10.57 10.31
N GLU A 110 9.24 -11.10 10.50
CA GLU A 110 8.55 -11.23 11.79
C GLU A 110 8.22 -12.71 12.07
N GLU A 111 9.16 -13.46 12.66
CA GLU A 111 9.01 -14.88 13.07
C GLU A 111 8.00 -15.11 14.23
N HIS A 112 7.13 -14.15 14.56
CA HIS A 112 6.34 -14.16 15.80
C HIS A 112 4.81 -14.03 15.63
N LEU A 113 4.25 -14.39 14.47
CA LEU A 113 2.81 -14.26 14.24
C LEU A 113 2.05 -15.53 14.61
N ASN A 114 1.00 -15.37 15.40
CA ASN A 114 0.14 -16.48 15.84
C ASN A 114 -0.75 -16.98 14.68
N ASP A 115 -1.01 -18.29 14.63
CA ASP A 115 -1.83 -18.96 13.59
C ASP A 115 -3.22 -18.34 13.37
N ALA A 116 -3.78 -17.69 14.39
CA ALA A 116 -5.06 -16.99 14.31
C ALA A 116 -4.96 -15.68 13.48
N GLU A 117 -3.85 -14.95 13.60
CA GLU A 117 -3.59 -13.73 12.84
C GLU A 117 -3.30 -14.07 11.38
N LEU A 118 -2.54 -15.14 11.12
CA LEU A 118 -2.35 -15.68 9.77
C LEU A 118 -3.69 -16.04 9.09
N LYS A 119 -4.64 -16.63 9.82
CA LYS A 119 -5.98 -16.94 9.30
C LYS A 119 -6.85 -15.71 9.05
N GLN A 120 -6.73 -14.68 9.89
CA GLN A 120 -7.42 -13.41 9.67
C GLN A 120 -6.82 -12.65 8.48
N ARG A 121 -5.49 -12.75 8.29
CA ARG A 121 -4.74 -12.24 7.15
C ARG A 121 -5.04 -12.97 5.84
N ALA A 122 -5.46 -14.24 5.92
CA ALA A 122 -5.82 -15.10 4.78
C ALA A 122 -7.28 -14.94 4.29
N LYS A 123 -8.10 -14.09 4.93
CA LYS A 123 -9.39 -13.69 4.36
C LYS A 123 -9.17 -12.64 3.28
N CYS A 124 -8.66 -13.09 2.14
CA CYS A 124 -8.51 -12.28 0.95
C CYS A 124 -9.90 -12.03 0.34
N ILE A 125 -10.34 -10.77 0.38
CA ILE A 125 -11.40 -10.32 -0.52
C ILE A 125 -10.75 -10.26 -1.92
N PRO A 126 -11.35 -10.86 -2.97
CA PRO A 126 -10.79 -10.81 -4.31
C PRO A 126 -10.62 -9.34 -4.72
N ALA A 127 -9.51 -9.02 -5.38
CA ALA A 127 -9.30 -7.71 -5.95
C ALA A 127 -10.54 -7.34 -6.82
N ILE A 128 -11.06 -6.14 -6.64
CA ILE A 128 -12.26 -5.63 -7.34
C ILE A 128 -11.95 -5.33 -8.83
N TYR A 129 -10.71 -5.56 -9.26
CA TYR A 129 -10.24 -5.35 -10.61
C TYR A 129 -9.63 -6.66 -11.13
N ASP A 130 -10.19 -7.15 -12.22
CA ASP A 130 -9.63 -8.25 -12.99
C ASP A 130 -8.25 -7.83 -13.57
N ASP A 131 -7.29 -8.74 -13.58
CA ASP A 131 -6.02 -8.52 -14.26
C ASP A 131 -6.29 -8.34 -15.76
N ILE A 132 -5.82 -7.22 -16.31
CA ILE A 132 -6.00 -6.85 -17.72
C ILE A 132 -5.28 -7.85 -18.63
N SER A 133 -4.28 -8.59 -18.14
CA SER A 133 -3.66 -9.70 -18.88
C SER A 133 -4.63 -10.86 -19.18
N ILE A 134 -5.70 -10.98 -18.38
CA ILE A 134 -6.77 -11.97 -18.53
C ILE A 134 -7.87 -11.45 -19.47
N SER A 135 -7.86 -10.16 -19.82
CA SER A 135 -8.74 -9.64 -20.87
C SER A 135 -8.28 -10.20 -22.22
N LEU A 136 -8.98 -11.24 -22.68
CA LEU A 136 -8.85 -11.73 -24.05
C LEU A 136 -9.04 -10.52 -24.98
N PRO A 137 -8.14 -10.27 -25.95
CA PRO A 137 -8.35 -9.19 -26.90
C PRO A 137 -9.68 -9.45 -27.61
N ASP A 138 -10.59 -8.48 -27.56
CA ASP A 138 -11.89 -8.51 -28.21
C ASP A 138 -11.71 -9.01 -29.66
N PHE A 139 -12.21 -10.21 -29.93
CA PHE A 139 -12.36 -10.70 -31.29
C PHE A 139 -13.52 -9.91 -31.90
N PHE A 140 -13.22 -9.13 -32.94
CA PHE A 140 -14.17 -8.40 -33.77
C PHE A 140 -15.41 -9.21 -34.16
#